data_AF-A0A916GBF8-F1
#
_entry.id   AF-A0A916GBF8-F1
#
_cell.length_a   1.000
_cell.length_b   1.000
_cell.length_c   1.000
_cell.angle_alpha   90.00
_cell.angle_beta   90.00
_cell.angle_gamma   90.00
#
_symmetry.space_group_name_H-M   'P 1'
#
loop_
_entity.id
_entity.type
_entity.pdbx_description
1 polymer ?
#
loop_
_entity_poly.entity_id
_entity_poly.type
_entity_poly.pdbx_seq_one_letter_code
_entity_poly.pdbx_strand_id
1 'polypeptide(L)'
;MNDLMIPIRYLHVLSAAIWLGEVVVINFIMIPILTKYDKEGKSEILVNIFPKLFKMASILSAITVITGAILLWFYTKYNFEILLSSRWGLSILIGGLLGLLLTLFHFFLENKLLKLLLPKEANDIEKNHTLVYSRLKIIPRIGLVVITSIFFLMMFAERGI
;
A
#
# COMPACT_ATOMS: atom_id res chain seq x y z
N MET A 1 -19.27 -1.44 -23.39
CA MET A 1 -18.10 -1.36 -22.48
C MET A 1 -16.92 -1.80 -23.32
N ASN A 2 -15.90 -0.96 -23.54
CA ASN A 2 -14.75 -1.35 -24.37
C ASN A 2 -14.14 -2.64 -23.81
N ASP A 3 -13.86 -3.63 -24.65
CA ASP A 3 -13.33 -4.94 -24.23
C ASP A 3 -12.04 -4.80 -23.39
N LEU A 4 -11.31 -3.70 -23.58
CA LEU A 4 -10.13 -3.32 -22.80
C LEU A 4 -10.41 -2.97 -21.32
N MET A 5 -11.61 -2.50 -20.98
CA MET A 5 -11.92 -2.04 -19.61
C MET A 5 -12.07 -3.20 -18.61
N ILE A 6 -12.53 -4.36 -19.08
CA ILE A 6 -12.72 -5.56 -18.26
C ILE A 6 -11.39 -6.03 -17.66
N PRO A 7 -10.33 -6.33 -18.45
CA PRO A 7 -9.06 -6.78 -17.91
C PRO A 7 -8.39 -5.72 -17.02
N ILE A 8 -8.51 -4.43 -17.36
CA ILE A 8 -7.97 -3.34 -16.52
C ILE A 8 -8.65 -3.30 -15.16
N ARG A 9 -9.98 -3.46 -15.12
CA ARG A 9 -10.74 -3.52 -13.87
C ARG A 9 -10.33 -4.73 -13.02
N TYR A 10 -10.19 -5.90 -13.63
CA TYR A 10 -9.72 -7.08 -12.91
C TYR A 10 -8.31 -6.88 -12.36
N LEU A 11 -7.40 -6.32 -13.15
CA LEU A 11 -6.04 -6.03 -12.69
C LEU A 11 -6.03 -5.01 -11.53
N HIS A 12 -6.85 -3.96 -11.60
CA HIS A 12 -7.00 -2.96 -10.55
C HIS A 12 -7.48 -3.58 -9.23
N VAL A 13 -8.60 -4.31 -9.27
CA VAL A 13 -9.19 -4.91 -8.06
C VAL A 13 -8.31 -6.00 -7.49
N LEU A 14 -7.72 -6.85 -8.35
CA LEU A 14 -6.84 -7.93 -7.92
C LEU A 14 -5.57 -7.40 -7.26
N SER A 15 -4.90 -6.42 -7.89
CA SER A 15 -3.69 -5.81 -7.32
C SER A 15 -3.98 -5.09 -5.99
N ALA A 16 -5.09 -4.36 -5.90
CA ALA A 16 -5.54 -3.75 -4.65
C ALA A 16 -5.82 -4.78 -3.56
N ALA A 17 -6.47 -5.90 -3.91
CA ALA A 17 -6.83 -6.95 -2.95
C ALA A 17 -5.61 -7.70 -2.43
N ILE A 18 -4.64 -8.01 -3.30
CA ILE A 18 -3.36 -8.61 -2.89
C ILE A 18 -2.61 -7.63 -1.98
N TRP A 19 -2.60 -6.34 -2.31
CA TRP A 19 -1.95 -5.32 -1.49
C TRP A 19 -2.58 -5.19 -0.10
N LEU A 20 -3.91 -5.16 0.00
CA LEU A 20 -4.61 -5.23 1.28
C LEU A 20 -4.26 -6.50 2.05
N GLY A 21 -4.28 -7.66 1.38
CA GLY A 21 -3.94 -8.95 1.98
C GLY A 21 -2.51 -8.97 2.54
N GLU A 22 -1.55 -8.42 1.81
CA GLU A 22 -0.18 -8.25 2.28
C GLU A 22 -0.12 -7.42 3.57
N VAL A 23 -0.77 -6.26 3.58
CA VAL A 23 -0.79 -5.38 4.76
C VAL A 23 -1.45 -6.06 5.96
N VAL A 24 -2.51 -6.85 5.74
CA VAL A 24 -3.14 -7.68 6.77
C VAL A 24 -2.15 -8.70 7.33
N VAL A 25 -1.47 -9.47 6.47
CA VAL A 25 -0.44 -10.44 6.89
C VAL A 25 0.68 -9.77 7.70
N ILE A 26 1.15 -8.61 7.25
CA ILE A 26 2.19 -7.86 7.98
C ILE A 26 1.70 -7.51 9.39
N ASN A 27 0.49 -6.97 9.52
CA ASN A 27 -0.03 -6.48 10.79
C ASN A 27 -0.36 -7.59 11.79
N PHE A 28 -0.99 -8.66 11.33
CA PHE A 28 -1.56 -9.70 12.20
C PHE A 28 -0.67 -10.93 12.35
N ILE A 29 0.32 -11.13 11.45
CA ILE A 29 1.20 -12.30 11.49
C ILE A 29 2.66 -11.84 11.68
N MET A 30 3.20 -11.04 10.76
CA MET A 30 4.64 -10.73 10.77
C MET A 30 5.06 -9.90 11.98
N ILE A 31 4.32 -8.82 12.31
CA ILE A 31 4.65 -7.97 13.47
C ILE A 31 4.58 -8.77 14.79
N PRO A 32 3.50 -9.54 15.08
CA PRO A 32 3.46 -10.38 16.27
C PRO A 32 4.60 -11.41 16.33
N ILE A 33 4.94 -12.04 15.20
CA ILE A 33 6.07 -12.96 15.12
C ILE A 33 7.37 -12.25 15.51
N LEU A 34 7.65 -11.07 14.94
CA LEU A 34 8.83 -10.27 15.30
C LEU A 34 8.93 -9.94 16.79
N THR A 35 7.81 -9.87 17.52
CA THR A 35 7.89 -9.61 18.97
C THR A 35 8.44 -10.80 19.76
N LYS A 36 8.29 -12.02 19.24
CA LYS A 36 8.63 -13.28 19.91
C LYS A 36 10.07 -13.73 19.69
N TYR A 37 10.68 -13.33 18.57
CA TYR A 37 12.07 -13.67 18.28
C TYR A 37 13.05 -12.92 19.19
N ASP A 38 14.26 -13.44 19.30
CA ASP A 38 15.39 -12.73 19.89
C ASP A 38 15.95 -11.67 18.91
N LYS A 39 17.07 -11.03 19.28
CA LYS A 39 17.64 -9.94 18.48
C LYS A 39 18.14 -10.42 17.11
N GLU A 40 18.77 -11.60 17.07
CA GLU A 40 19.32 -12.18 15.84
C GLU A 40 18.21 -12.61 14.88
N GLY A 41 17.20 -13.34 15.37
CA GLY A 41 16.06 -13.74 14.56
C GLY A 41 15.24 -12.55 14.03
N LYS A 42 15.07 -11.48 14.85
CA LYS A 42 14.45 -10.24 14.36
C LYS A 42 15.25 -9.61 13.24
N SER A 43 16.57 -9.50 13.43
CA SER A 43 17.48 -8.92 12.44
C SER A 43 17.39 -9.66 11.11
N GLU A 44 17.41 -10.99 11.13
CA GLU A 44 17.31 -11.81 9.94
C GLU A 44 16.00 -11.59 9.17
N ILE A 45 14.86 -11.56 9.87
CA ILE A 45 13.56 -11.29 9.27
C ILE A 45 13.52 -9.87 8.66
N LEU A 46 14.05 -8.88 9.38
CA LEU A 46 14.09 -7.49 8.91
C LEU A 46 14.92 -7.32 7.64
N VAL A 47 16.04 -8.04 7.52
CA VAL A 47 16.95 -7.92 6.36
C VAL A 47 16.49 -8.77 5.18
N ASN A 48 15.94 -9.96 5.42
CA ASN A 48 15.68 -10.93 4.34
C ASN A 48 14.24 -10.93 3.84
N ILE A 49 13.27 -10.56 4.68
CA ILE A 49 11.84 -10.67 4.38
C ILE A 49 11.21 -9.31 4.12
N PHE A 50 11.37 -8.34 5.03
CA PHE A 50 10.73 -7.03 4.91
C PHE A 50 11.04 -6.27 3.61
N PRO A 51 12.27 -6.30 3.07
CA PRO A 51 12.56 -5.67 1.78
C PRO A 51 11.73 -6.23 0.63
N LYS A 52 11.49 -7.54 0.63
CA LYS A 52 10.70 -8.22 -0.39
C LYS A 52 9.22 -7.88 -0.28
N LEU A 53 8.71 -7.81 0.96
CA LEU A 53 7.35 -7.37 1.23
C LEU A 53 7.16 -5.92 0.77
N PHE A 54 8.00 -4.99 1.22
CA PHE A 54 7.89 -3.58 0.79
C PHE A 54 7.96 -3.39 -0.71
N LYS A 55 8.87 -4.09 -1.40
CA LYS A 55 8.95 -4.07 -2.85
C LYS A 55 7.66 -4.59 -3.50
N MET A 56 7.07 -5.65 -2.96
CA MET A 56 5.79 -6.18 -3.42
C MET A 56 4.67 -5.15 -3.25
N ALA A 57 4.56 -4.52 -2.08
CA ALA A 57 3.62 -3.43 -1.85
C ALA A 57 3.80 -2.26 -2.83
N SER A 58 5.05 -1.84 -3.11
CA SER A 58 5.35 -0.79 -4.09
C SER A 58 4.91 -1.15 -5.50
N ILE A 59 5.13 -2.40 -5.94
CA ILE A 59 4.69 -2.87 -7.26
C ILE A 59 3.16 -2.94 -7.33
N LEU A 60 2.51 -3.56 -6.35
CA LEU A 60 1.06 -3.71 -6.32
C LEU A 60 0.34 -2.36 -6.25
N SER A 61 0.84 -1.44 -5.42
CA SER A 61 0.30 -0.09 -5.29
C SER A 61 0.47 0.73 -6.57
N ALA A 62 1.60 0.61 -7.26
CA ALA A 62 1.80 1.23 -8.57
C ALA A 62 0.82 0.68 -9.62
N ILE A 63 0.67 -0.64 -9.73
CA ILE A 63 -0.29 -1.27 -10.65
C ILE A 63 -1.71 -0.80 -10.33
N THR A 64 -2.09 -0.78 -9.05
CA THR A 64 -3.42 -0.34 -8.59
C THR A 64 -3.69 1.10 -9.00
N VAL A 65 -2.76 2.03 -8.73
CA VAL A 65 -2.92 3.45 -9.04
C VAL A 65 -2.95 3.70 -10.55
N ILE A 66 -2.06 3.07 -11.32
CA ILE A 66 -2.02 3.24 -12.78
C ILE A 66 -3.31 2.74 -13.41
N THR A 67 -3.74 1.52 -13.07
CA THR A 67 -4.99 0.95 -13.60
C THR A 67 -6.21 1.74 -13.12
N GLY A 68 -6.21 2.26 -11.89
CA GLY A 68 -7.27 3.12 -11.36
C GLY A 68 -7.37 4.45 -12.10
N ALA A 69 -6.23 5.08 -12.42
CA ALA A 69 -6.19 6.32 -13.22
C ALA A 69 -6.70 6.09 -14.65
N ILE A 70 -6.36 4.95 -15.26
CA ILE A 70 -6.88 4.57 -16.58
C ILE A 70 -8.40 4.37 -16.52
N LEU A 71 -8.92 3.67 -15.50
CA LEU A 71 -10.36 3.51 -15.32
C LEU A 71 -11.06 4.85 -15.12
N LEU A 72 -10.50 5.73 -14.29
CA LEU A 72 -11.02 7.07 -14.04
C LEU A 72 -11.15 7.88 -15.33
N TRP A 73 -10.11 7.83 -16.17
CA TRP A 73 -10.09 8.50 -17.47
C TRP A 73 -11.24 8.05 -18.37
N PHE A 74 -11.48 6.73 -18.44
CA PHE A 74 -12.58 6.18 -19.26
C PHE A 74 -13.96 6.46 -18.66
N TYR A 75 -14.13 6.37 -17.34
CA TYR A 75 -15.43 6.60 -16.69
C TYR A 75 -15.86 8.06 -16.72
N THR A 76 -14.92 8.99 -16.58
CA THR A 76 -15.22 10.44 -16.59
C THR A 76 -15.46 10.97 -18.00
N LYS A 77 -15.04 10.25 -19.05
CA LYS A 77 -15.06 10.74 -20.45
C LYS A 77 -14.50 12.16 -20.53
N TYR A 78 -13.39 12.43 -19.84
CA TYR A 78 -12.73 13.74 -19.76
C TYR A 78 -13.48 14.83 -19.00
N ASN A 79 -14.69 14.57 -18.49
CA ASN A 79 -15.41 15.49 -17.63
C ASN A 79 -15.12 15.17 -16.15
N PHE A 80 -14.16 15.88 -15.56
CA PHE A 80 -13.76 15.71 -14.17
C PHE A 80 -14.68 16.40 -13.16
N GLU A 81 -15.61 17.25 -13.58
CA GLU A 81 -16.57 17.88 -12.67
C GLU A 81 -17.45 16.85 -11.97
N ILE A 82 -17.69 15.70 -12.63
CA ILE A 82 -18.43 14.56 -12.06
C ILE A 82 -17.81 14.02 -10.76
N LEU A 83 -16.50 14.23 -10.57
CA LEU A 83 -15.78 13.82 -9.36
C LEU A 83 -16.16 14.66 -8.13
N LEU A 84 -16.66 15.88 -8.35
CA LEU A 84 -17.06 16.78 -7.27
C LEU A 84 -18.57 16.88 -7.11
N SER A 85 -19.34 16.51 -8.13
CA SER A 85 -20.80 16.67 -8.16
C SER A 85 -21.60 15.43 -7.76
N SER A 86 -20.94 14.27 -7.59
CA SER A 86 -21.62 13.01 -7.30
C SER A 86 -21.01 12.26 -6.13
N ARG A 87 -21.84 11.48 -5.43
CA ARG A 87 -21.40 10.59 -4.34
C ARG A 87 -20.36 9.58 -4.81
N TRP A 88 -20.59 9.00 -5.99
CA TRP A 88 -19.63 8.13 -6.67
C TRP A 88 -18.31 8.85 -6.91
N GLY A 89 -18.38 10.03 -7.52
CA GLY A 89 -17.23 10.85 -7.87
C GLY A 89 -16.36 11.22 -6.68
N LEU A 90 -16.99 11.70 -5.59
CA LEU A 90 -16.28 12.06 -4.36
C LEU A 90 -15.59 10.86 -3.72
N SER A 91 -16.26 9.70 -3.72
CA SER A 91 -15.69 8.46 -3.17
C SER A 91 -14.45 8.01 -3.96
N ILE A 92 -14.52 8.07 -5.30
CA ILE A 92 -13.41 7.75 -6.19
C ILE A 92 -12.27 8.77 -6.05
N LEU A 93 -12.59 10.06 -5.92
CA LEU A 93 -11.59 11.11 -5.74
C LEU A 93 -10.83 10.95 -4.42
N ILE A 94 -11.54 10.82 -3.30
CA ILE A 94 -10.91 10.67 -1.98
C ILE A 94 -10.13 9.36 -1.92
N GLY A 95 -10.72 8.25 -2.36
CA GLY A 95 -10.06 6.94 -2.37
C GLY A 95 -8.83 6.94 -3.28
N GLY A 96 -8.93 7.54 -4.47
CA GLY A 96 -7.83 7.68 -5.41
C GLY A 96 -6.68 8.53 -4.87
N LEU A 97 -6.98 9.66 -4.21
CA LEU A 97 -5.95 10.50 -3.57
C LEU A 97 -5.27 9.77 -2.41
N LEU A 98 -6.02 9.09 -1.55
CA LEU A 98 -5.45 8.29 -0.47
C LEU A 98 -4.55 7.17 -1.01
N GLY A 99 -4.99 6.47 -2.07
CA GLY A 99 -4.21 5.44 -2.74
C GLY A 99 -2.92 6.00 -3.34
N LEU A 100 -3.00 7.12 -4.06
CA LEU A 100 -1.85 7.80 -4.63
C LEU A 100 -0.84 8.25 -3.56
N LEU A 101 -1.31 8.88 -2.48
CA LEU A 101 -0.45 9.30 -1.37
C LEU A 101 0.24 8.11 -0.70
N LEU A 102 -0.47 7.00 -0.51
CA LEU A 102 0.09 5.79 0.07
C LEU A 102 1.12 5.14 -0.87
N THR A 103 0.86 5.12 -2.17
CA THR A 103 1.81 4.66 -3.20
C THR A 103 3.08 5.52 -3.18
N LEU A 104 2.95 6.85 -3.23
CA LEU A 104 4.11 7.76 -3.15
C LEU A 104 4.90 7.51 -1.86
N PHE A 105 4.20 7.37 -0.74
CA PHE A 105 4.81 7.05 0.54
C PHE A 105 5.62 5.75 0.51
N HIS A 106 5.14 4.69 -0.15
CA HIS A 106 5.91 3.46 -0.33
C HIS A 106 7.25 3.71 -1.05
N PHE A 107 7.24 4.41 -2.18
CA PHE A 107 8.47 4.70 -2.94
C PHE A 107 9.49 5.55 -2.15
N PHE A 108 9.03 6.51 -1.33
CA PHE A 108 9.93 7.32 -0.50
C PHE A 108 10.42 6.57 0.75
N LEU A 109 9.52 5.86 1.43
CA LEU A 109 9.83 5.18 2.69
C LEU A 109 10.69 3.94 2.46
N GLU A 110 10.36 3.11 1.46
CA GLU A 110 11.10 1.88 1.15
C GLU A 110 12.59 2.19 0.97
N ASN A 111 12.89 3.16 0.10
CA ASN A 111 14.26 3.61 -0.15
C ASN A 111 14.99 4.08 1.12
N LYS A 112 14.28 4.68 2.08
CA LYS A 112 14.86 5.16 3.33
C LYS A 112 15.09 4.02 4.32
N LEU A 113 14.12 3.12 4.49
CA LEU A 113 14.20 2.00 5.43
C LEU A 113 15.22 0.95 4.96
N LEU A 114 15.27 0.65 3.66
CA LEU A 114 16.24 -0.31 3.11
C LEU A 114 17.68 0.14 3.32
N LYS A 115 17.96 1.44 3.17
CA LYS A 115 19.31 1.98 3.42
C LYS A 115 19.74 1.84 4.88
N LEU A 116 18.79 1.87 5.82
CA LEU A 116 19.07 1.69 7.25
C LEU A 116 19.40 0.23 7.61
N LEU A 117 18.99 -0.74 6.78
CA LEU A 117 19.25 -2.17 6.97
C LEU A 117 20.63 -2.62 6.42
N LEU A 118 21.36 -1.74 5.72
CA LEU A 118 22.70 -2.00 5.18
C LEU A 118 23.79 -1.07 5.74
N PRO A 119 23.93 -0.86 7.07
CA PRO A 119 24.96 0.03 7.59
C PRO A 119 26.37 -0.60 7.58
N LYS A 120 27.39 0.25 7.55
CA LYS A 120 28.80 -0.14 7.43
C LYS A 120 29.50 -0.45 8.77
N GLU A 121 28.92 -0.04 9.90
CA GLU A 121 29.50 -0.21 11.23
C GLU A 121 28.56 -0.99 12.17
N ALA A 122 29.14 -1.81 13.05
CA ALA A 122 28.38 -2.72 13.91
C ALA A 122 27.45 -2.02 14.90
N ASN A 123 27.87 -0.89 15.49
CA ASN A 123 27.03 -0.09 16.40
C ASN A 123 25.83 0.55 15.68
N ASP A 124 25.97 0.88 14.39
CA ASP A 124 24.88 1.44 13.60
C ASP A 124 23.84 0.39 13.21
N ILE A 125 24.25 -0.88 13.05
CA ILE A 125 23.34 -2.00 12.75
C ILE A 125 22.27 -2.12 13.85
N GLU A 126 22.69 -2.20 15.12
CA GLU A 126 21.74 -2.39 16.23
C GLU A 126 20.77 -1.22 16.38
N LYS A 127 21.30 0.01 16.32
CA LYS A 127 20.49 1.23 16.41
C LYS A 127 19.49 1.32 15.27
N ASN A 128 19.93 1.04 14.05
CA ASN A 128 19.08 1.12 12.86
C ASN A 128 18.02 0.02 12.84
N HIS A 129 18.36 -1.22 13.24
CA HIS A 129 17.39 -2.31 13.31
C HIS A 129 16.30 -2.02 14.34
N THR A 130 16.67 -1.44 15.49
CA THR A 130 15.71 -1.00 16.51
C THR A 130 14.79 0.11 15.99
N LEU A 131 15.34 1.06 15.23
CA LEU A 131 14.57 2.14 14.60
C LEU A 131 13.60 1.58 13.55
N VAL A 132 14.07 0.72 12.64
CA VAL A 132 13.24 0.10 11.59
C VAL A 132 12.12 -0.71 12.24
N TYR A 133 12.42 -1.54 13.24
CA TYR A 133 11.42 -2.30 13.99
C TYR A 133 10.35 -1.40 14.63
N SER A 134 10.75 -0.29 15.23
CA SER A 134 9.81 0.67 15.84
C SER A 134 8.89 1.29 14.79
N ARG A 135 9.42 1.62 13.61
CA ARG A 135 8.63 2.12 12.47
C ARG A 135 7.67 1.06 11.94
N LEU A 136 8.09 -0.20 11.88
CA LEU A 136 7.26 -1.32 11.44
C LEU A 136 6.06 -1.61 12.35
N LYS A 137 6.07 -1.16 13.61
CA LYS A 137 4.88 -1.28 14.46
C LYS A 137 3.78 -0.29 14.13
N ILE A 138 4.13 0.85 13.54
CA ILE A 138 3.21 1.99 13.35
C ILE A 138 2.81 2.11 11.88
N ILE A 139 3.78 2.08 10.97
CA ILE A 139 3.56 2.36 9.56
C ILE A 139 2.57 1.39 8.92
N PRO A 140 2.71 0.05 9.04
CA PRO A 140 1.75 -0.89 8.47
C PRO A 140 0.35 -0.75 9.05
N ARG A 141 0.19 -0.31 10.31
CA ARG A 141 -1.13 -0.10 10.93
C ARG A 141 -1.84 1.10 10.33
N ILE A 142 -1.11 2.20 10.13
CA ILE A 142 -1.62 3.37 9.42
C ILE A 142 -1.99 2.96 8.00
N GLY A 143 -1.10 2.23 7.31
CA GLY A 143 -1.35 1.69 5.98
C GLY A 143 -2.63 0.85 5.92
N LEU A 144 -2.85 -0.03 6.91
CA LEU A 144 -4.06 -0.85 7.03
C LEU A 144 -5.32 0.00 7.14
N VAL A 145 -5.33 0.98 8.04
CA VAL A 145 -6.49 1.89 8.21
C VAL A 145 -6.80 2.63 6.92
N VAL A 146 -5.77 3.16 6.24
CA VAL A 146 -5.93 3.91 4.99
C VAL A 146 -6.46 3.00 3.88
N ILE A 147 -5.82 1.85 3.61
CA ILE A 147 -6.21 0.96 2.51
C ILE A 147 -7.58 0.34 2.75
N THR A 148 -7.92 -0.03 3.99
CA THR A 148 -9.26 -0.48 4.34
C THR A 148 -10.30 0.61 4.09
N SER A 149 -10.00 1.86 4.44
CA SER A 149 -10.89 3.00 4.14
C SER A 149 -11.10 3.19 2.64
N ILE A 150 -10.05 3.02 1.82
CA ILE A 150 -10.16 3.05 0.35
C ILE A 150 -11.12 1.97 -0.15
N PHE A 151 -10.99 0.73 0.35
CA PHE A 151 -11.91 -0.36 -0.01
C PHE A 151 -13.36 -0.04 0.37
N PHE A 152 -13.60 0.54 1.55
CA PHE A 152 -14.93 1.00 1.93
C PHE A 152 -15.47 2.09 1.00
N LEU A 153 -14.64 3.06 0.59
CA LEU A 153 -15.02 4.08 -0.39
C LEU A 153 -15.36 3.46 -1.75
N MET A 154 -14.61 2.45 -2.21
CA MET A 154 -14.90 1.72 -3.44
C MET A 154 -16.24 0.97 -3.36
N MET A 155 -16.50 0.26 -2.25
CA MET A 155 -17.77 -0.43 -2.03
C MET A 155 -18.95 0.53 -1.93
N PHE A 156 -18.73 1.71 -1.34
CA PHE A 156 -19.76 2.75 -1.24
C PHE A 156 -20.05 3.40 -2.60
N ALA A 157 -19.02 3.58 -3.43
CA ALA A 157 -19.14 4.08 -4.80
C ALA A 157 -19.92 3.10 -5.70
N GLU A 158 -19.69 1.79 -5.56
CA GLU A 158 -20.37 0.76 -6.36
C GLU A 158 -21.89 0.74 -6.15
N ARG A 159 -22.36 1.09 -4.95
CA ARG A 159 -23.79 1.15 -4.59
C ARG A 159 -24.48 2.45 -4.96
N GLY A 160 -23.81 3.38 -5.63
CA GLY A 160 -24.35 4.69 -5.99
C GLY A 160 -24.11 5.05 -7.44
N ILE A 161 -25.17 4.99 -8.25
CA ILE A 161 -25.35 5.85 -9.42
C ILE A 161 -26.60 6.68 -9.14
#